data_AF-A0AAX3WSB1-F1
#
_entry.id   AF-A0AAX3WSB1-F1
#
_cell.length_a   1.000
_cell.length_b   1.000
_cell.length_c   1.000
_cell.angle_alpha   90.00
_cell.angle_beta   90.00
_cell.angle_gamma   90.00
#
_symmetry.space_group_name_H-M   'P 1'
#
loop_
_entity.id
_entity.type
_entity.pdbx_description
1 polymer ?
#
loop_
_entity_poly.entity_id
_entity_poly.type
_entity_poly.pdbx_seq_one_letter_code
_entity_poly.pdbx_strand_id
1 'polypeptide(L)' 'MTKRYFTKNEQLKCNPKVQTVSEKAITYTNEFKRHFIAENGQGKLKKLV' A
#
# COMPACT_ATOMS: atom_id res chain seq x y z
N MET A 1 -20.50 4.37 14.23
CA MET A 1 -19.28 4.73 13.49
C MET A 1 -18.06 4.48 14.37
N THR A 2 -17.49 3.28 14.32
CA THR A 2 -16.33 2.92 15.14
C THR A 2 -15.07 3.47 14.48
N LYS A 3 -14.33 4.36 15.15
CA LYS A 3 -13.04 4.83 14.65
C LYS A 3 -12.08 3.64 14.63
N ARG A 4 -11.81 3.09 13.45
CA ARG A 4 -10.76 2.08 13.25
C ARG A 4 -9.42 2.81 13.25
N TYR A 5 -8.81 2.91 14.42
CA TYR A 5 -7.41 3.28 14.50
C TYR A 5 -6.61 2.16 13.82
N PHE A 6 -5.77 2.49 12.85
CA PHE A 6 -4.78 1.56 12.30
C PHE A 6 -3.72 1.34 13.38
N THR A 7 -4.06 0.58 14.41
CA THR A 7 -3.11 0.12 15.39
C THR A 7 -2.35 -1.03 14.77
N LYS A 8 -1.05 -0.78 14.59
CA LYS A 8 0.03 -1.74 14.36
C LYS A 8 0.27 -2.16 12.91
N ASN A 9 1.37 -1.61 12.43
CA ASN A 9 2.27 -2.07 11.38
C ASN A 9 2.38 -3.61 11.19
N GLU A 10 1.98 -4.44 12.15
CA GLU A 10 1.98 -5.91 12.04
C GLU A 10 1.17 -6.43 10.84
N GLN A 11 -0.01 -5.87 10.58
CA GLN A 11 -0.80 -6.29 9.40
C GLN A 11 -0.09 -5.95 8.07
N LEU A 12 0.65 -4.84 8.05
CA LEU A 12 1.44 -4.42 6.90
C LEU A 12 2.71 -5.27 6.72
N LYS A 13 3.33 -5.71 7.83
CA LYS A 13 4.49 -6.62 7.80
C LYS A 13 4.14 -7.99 7.23
N CYS A 14 2.90 -8.45 7.39
CA CYS A 14 2.44 -9.71 6.81
C CYS A 14 2.18 -9.63 5.30
N ASN A 15 2.22 -8.44 4.69
CA ASN A 15 1.97 -8.28 3.26
C ASN A 15 3.26 -8.55 2.44
N PRO A 16 3.28 -9.56 1.55
CA PRO A 16 4.47 -9.89 0.77
C PRO A 16 4.92 -8.79 -0.20
N LYS A 17 4.05 -7.83 -0.51
CA LYS A 17 4.35 -6.68 -1.36
C LYS A 17 5.09 -5.57 -0.61
N VAL A 18 5.08 -5.63 0.72
CA VAL A 18 5.73 -4.65 1.61
C VAL A 18 7.13 -5.12 1.95
N GLN A 19 8.11 -4.24 1.72
CA GLN A 19 9.51 -4.50 2.02
C GLN A 19 9.86 -4.03 3.44
N THR A 20 9.49 -2.80 3.80
CA THR A 20 9.74 -2.25 5.14
C THR A 20 8.58 -1.39 5.59
N VAL A 21 8.32 -1.41 6.89
CA VAL A 21 7.33 -0.54 7.55
C VAL A 21 8.04 0.24 8.64
N SER A 22 8.03 1.56 8.53
CA SER A 22 8.46 2.49 9.57
C SER A 22 7.24 3.22 10.15
N GLU A 23 7.45 3.99 11.22
CA GLU A 23 6.38 4.76 11.86
C GLU A 23 5.74 5.79 10.91
N LYS A 24 6.50 6.30 9.93
CA LYS A 24 6.08 7.36 9.01
C LYS A 24 6.00 6.95 7.55
N ALA A 25 6.47 5.76 7.17
CA ALA A 25 6.52 5.34 5.77
C ALA A 25 6.40 3.82 5.60
N ILE A 26 5.89 3.41 4.43
CA ILE A 26 5.86 2.02 3.98
C ILE A 26 6.62 1.96 2.66
N THR A 27 7.61 1.08 2.58
CA THR A 27 8.35 0.83 1.34
C THR A 27 7.87 -0.48 0.73
N TYR A 28 7.48 -0.44 -0.54
CA TYR A 28 7.08 -1.62 -1.30
C TYR A 28 8.25 -2.23 -2.09
N THR A 29 8.09 -3.49 -2.47
CA THR A 29 9.04 -4.19 -3.36
C THR A 29 9.12 -3.51 -4.73
N ASN A 30 10.27 -3.64 -5.39
CA ASN A 30 10.47 -3.06 -6.73
C ASN A 30 9.53 -3.67 -7.78
N GLU A 31 9.21 -4.95 -7.65
CA GLU A 31 8.24 -5.63 -8.50
C GLU A 31 6.85 -4.99 -8.38
N PHE A 32 6.37 -4.80 -7.15
CA PHE A 32 5.09 -4.15 -6.91
C PHE A 32 5.07 -2.70 -7.41
N LYS A 33 6.15 -1.94 -7.19
CA LYS A 33 6.26 -0.56 -7.71
C LYS A 33 6.13 -0.50 -9.22
N ARG A 34 6.82 -1.40 -9.95
CA ARG A 34 6.75 -1.46 -11.42
C ARG A 34 5.33 -1.77 -11.89
N HIS A 35 4.69 -2.78 -11.29
CA HIS A 35 3.31 -3.15 -11.59
C HIS A 35 2.35 -1.98 -11.33
N PHE A 36 2.48 -1.35 -10.16
CA PHE A 36 1.64 -0.22 -9.77
C PHE A 36 1.79 0.98 -10.70
N ILE A 37 3.02 1.34 -11.10
CA ILE A 37 3.27 2.44 -12.04
C ILE A 37 2.67 2.11 -13.41
N ALA A 38 2.84 0.87 -13.89
CA ALA A 38 2.28 0.43 -15.16
C ALA A 38 0.75 0.51 -15.17
N GLU A 39 0.09 0.01 -14.13
CA GLU A 39 -1.37 0.09 -13.99
C GLU A 39 -1.88 1.51 -13.80
N ASN A 40 -1.18 2.33 -13.01
CA ASN A 40 -1.57 3.72 -12.76
C ASN A 40 -1.39 4.58 -14.02
N GLY A 41 -0.34 4.32 -14.82
CA GLY A 41 -0.13 4.94 -16.12
C GLY A 41 -1.21 4.58 -17.15
N GLN A 42 -1.90 3.44 -16.97
CA GLN A 42 -3.02 3.00 -17.80
C GLN A 42 -4.36 3.66 -17.42
N GLY A 43 -4.39 4.61 -16.48
CA GLY A 43 -5.48 5.57 -16.35
C GLY A 43 -6.74 5.07 -15.61
N LYS A 44 -6.66 3.99 -14.81
CA LYS A 44 -7.78 3.60 -13.93
C LYS A 44 -7.54 3.99 -12.48
N LEU A 45 -7.55 5.30 -12.23
CA LEU A 45 -8.02 5.80 -10.94
C LEU A 45 -9.51 5.47 -10.88
N LYS A 46 -9.90 4.44 -10.11
CA LYS A 46 -11.30 4.24 -9.74
C LYS A 46 -11.73 5.51 -9.02
N LYS A 47 -12.46 6.39 -9.71
CA LYS A 47 -13.20 7.48 -9.09
C LYS A 47 -14.13 6.79 -8.10
N LEU A 48 -13.91 7.02 -6.81
CA LEU A 48 -14.90 6.71 -5.79
C LEU A 48 -16.16 7.49 -6.20
N VAL A 49 -17.15 6.76 -6.72
CA VAL A 49 -18.52 7.24 -6.93
C VAL A 49 -19.30 6.88 -5.67
#